data_AF-A0A8J7SMW4-F1
#
_entry.id   AF-A0A8J7SMW4-F1
#
_cell.length_a   1.000
_cell.length_b   1.000
_cell.length_c   1.000
_cell.angle_alpha   90.00
_cell.angle_beta   90.00
_cell.angle_gamma   90.00
#
_symmetry.space_group_name_H-M   'P 1'
#
loop_
_entity.id
_entity.type
_entity.pdbx_description
1 polymer ?
#
loop_
_entity_poly.entity_id
_entity_poly.type
_entity_poly.pdbx_seq_one_letter_code
_entity_poly.pdbx_strand_id
1 'polypeptide(L)' 'MSDSSKNKKPESDRQYEAKTRKCLMCQSEFKSAWPGERVCSNCKQTSAWNDSSLAA' A
#
# COMPACT_ATOMS: atom_id res chain seq x y z
N MET A 1 39.08 1.18 10.30
CA MET A 1 37.87 1.97 10.60
C MET A 1 36.79 1.55 9.62
N SER A 2 35.73 0.89 10.09
CA SER A 2 34.67 0.37 9.21
C SER A 2 33.61 1.45 9.03
N ASP A 3 33.60 2.03 7.84
CA ASP A 3 32.72 3.12 7.44
C ASP A 3 31.28 2.58 7.30
N SER A 4 30.48 2.72 8.36
CA SER A 4 29.09 2.25 8.48
C SER A 4 28.11 2.94 7.49
N SER A 5 28.60 3.84 6.64
CA SER A 5 27.80 4.61 5.68
C SER A 5 27.33 3.80 4.47
N LYS A 6 27.94 2.63 4.21
CA LYS A 6 27.78 1.86 2.96
C LYS A 6 26.59 0.89 2.94
N ASN A 7 25.83 0.77 4.02
CA ASN A 7 24.73 -0.19 4.15
C ASN A 7 23.33 0.45 4.07
N LYS A 8 23.18 1.61 3.42
CA LYS A 8 21.86 2.20 3.21
C LYS A 8 21.09 1.40 2.17
N LYS A 9 19.84 1.05 2.49
CA LYS A 9 18.90 0.46 1.53
C LYS A 9 18.85 1.39 0.30
N PRO A 10 19.04 0.88 -0.91
CA PRO A 10 18.96 1.72 -2.10
C PRO A 10 17.58 2.39 -2.15
N GLU A 11 17.57 3.68 -2.45
CA GLU A 11 16.32 4.40 -2.66
C GLU A 11 15.63 3.81 -3.90
N SER A 12 14.32 3.59 -3.80
CA SER A 12 13.55 3.00 -4.88
C SER A 12 13.37 4.04 -6.00
N ASP A 13 13.97 3.79 -7.16
CA ASP A 13 13.73 4.56 -8.40
C ASP A 13 12.28 4.50 -8.92
N ARG A 14 11.41 3.70 -8.28
CA ARG A 14 10.01 3.57 -8.70
C ARG A 14 9.24 4.85 -8.35
N GLN A 15 8.97 5.66 -9.36
CA GLN A 15 7.98 6.73 -9.29
C GLN A 15 6.58 6.11 -9.16
N TYR A 16 6.03 6.17 -7.95
CA TYR A 16 4.65 5.78 -7.72
C TYR A 16 3.73 6.94 -8.07
N GLU A 17 3.08 6.82 -9.23
CA GLU A 17 2.02 7.76 -9.59
C GLU A 17 0.71 7.41 -8.90
N ALA A 18 0.08 8.43 -8.32
CA ALA A 18 -1.26 8.29 -7.78
C ALA A 18 -2.25 8.07 -8.93
N LYS A 19 -2.96 6.93 -8.92
CA LYS A 19 -3.93 6.58 -9.98
C LYS A 19 -5.29 6.31 -9.38
N THR A 20 -6.35 6.75 -10.06
CA THR A 20 -7.72 6.37 -9.70
C THR A 20 -7.94 4.91 -10.04
N ARG A 21 -8.36 4.11 -9.05
CA ARG A 21 -8.65 2.68 -9.17
C ARG A 21 -9.96 2.36 -8.49
N LYS A 22 -10.56 1.21 -8.84
CA LYS A 22 -11.73 0.68 -8.14
C LYS A 22 -11.30 -0.16 -6.93
N CYS A 23 -11.98 0.04 -5.80
CA CYS A 23 -11.75 -0.72 -4.57
C CYS A 23 -12.12 -2.19 -4.76
N LEU A 24 -11.29 -3.13 -4.30
CA LEU A 24 -11.62 -4.55 -4.40
C LEU A 24 -12.77 -4.99 -3.48
N MET A 25 -13.10 -4.21 -2.44
CA MET A 25 -14.20 -4.54 -1.52
C MET A 25 -15.53 -3.90 -1.93
N CYS A 26 -15.57 -2.59 -2.17
CA CYS A 26 -16.81 -1.88 -2.47
C CYS A 26 -16.93 -1.39 -3.92
N GLN A 27 -15.91 -1.64 -4.76
CA GLN A 27 -15.85 -1.19 -6.16
C GLN A 27 -15.90 0.32 -6.37
N SER A 28 -15.86 1.13 -5.30
CA SER A 28 -15.80 2.58 -5.38
C SER A 28 -14.49 3.06 -5.99
N GLU A 29 -14.53 4.15 -6.74
CA GLU A 29 -13.33 4.79 -7.26
C GLU A 29 -12.58 5.52 -6.14
N PHE A 30 -11.27 5.31 -6.05
CA PHE A 30 -10.41 5.97 -5.07
C PHE A 30 -9.01 6.21 -5.66
N LYS A 31 -8.29 7.21 -5.11
CA LYS A 31 -6.90 7.48 -5.49
C LYS A 31 -5.97 6.50 -4.77
N SER A 32 -5.38 5.58 -5.52
CA SER A 32 -4.30 4.71 -5.04
C SER A 32 -2.96 5.46 -5.11
N ALA A 33 -2.21 5.52 -4.01
CA ALA A 33 -0.90 6.17 -3.96
C ALA A 33 0.21 5.29 -4.57
N TRP A 34 0.03 3.97 -4.59
CA TRP A 34 0.92 3.01 -5.25
C TRP A 34 0.13 1.84 -5.85
N PRO A 35 0.70 1.09 -6.82
CA PRO A 35 0.01 -0.02 -7.50
C PRO A 35 -0.55 -1.12 -6.59
N GLY A 36 0.03 -1.29 -5.41
CA GLY A 36 -0.42 -2.24 -4.39
C GLY A 36 -1.61 -1.76 -3.56
N GLU A 37 -1.96 -0.47 -3.60
CA GLU A 37 -3.11 0.04 -2.88
C GLU A 37 -4.38 -0.21 -3.70
N ARG A 38 -5.10 -1.28 -3.36
CA ARG A 38 -6.33 -1.73 -4.05
C ARG A 38 -7.60 -1.64 -3.21
N VAL A 39 -7.51 -1.08 -2.01
CA VAL A 39 -8.63 -0.91 -1.08
C VAL A 39 -8.70 0.54 -0.66
N CYS A 40 -9.88 1.16 -0.77
CA CYS A 40 -10.08 2.55 -0.40
C CYS A 40 -9.98 2.76 1.12
N SER A 41 -9.68 3.98 1.57
CA SER A 41 -9.50 4.31 2.98
C SER A 41 -10.71 3.96 3.86
N ASN A 42 -11.93 4.06 3.33
CA ASN A 42 -13.14 3.69 4.06
C ASN A 42 -13.15 2.20 4.37
N CYS A 43 -12.98 1.38 3.34
CA CYS A 43 -12.90 -0.06 3.45
C CYS A 43 -11.70 -0.52 4.29
N LYS A 44 -10.56 0.15 4.18
CA LYS A 44 -9.36 -0.13 4.98
C LYS A 44 -9.56 0.11 6.48
N GLN A 45 -10.45 1.02 6.85
CA GLN A 45 -10.82 1.29 8.26
C GLN A 45 -11.90 0.33 8.78
N THR A 46 -12.60 -0.40 7.91
CA THR A 46 -13.60 -1.37 8.37
C THR A 46 -12.95 -2.57 9.06
N SER A 47 -13.65 -3.12 10.05
CA SER A 47 -13.23 -4.34 10.74
C SER A 47 -13.02 -5.50 9.77
N ALA A 48 -13.81 -5.60 8.70
CA ALA A 48 -13.67 -6.61 7.65
C ALA A 48 -12.28 -6.64 6.98
N TRP A 49 -11.56 -5.50 6.94
CA TRP A 49 -10.17 -5.44 6.44
C TRP A 49 -9.13 -5.75 7.51
N ASN A 50 -9.36 -5.28 8.73
CA ASN A 50 -8.43 -5.46 9.85
C ASN A 50 -8.55 -6.83 10.51
N ASP A 51 -9.62 -7.57 10.21
CA ASP A 51 -9.82 -8.92 10.66
C ASP A 51 -8.75 -9.84 10.04
N SER A 52 -7.64 -9.96 10.78
CA SER A 52 -6.52 -10.82 10.44
C SER A 52 -6.83 -12.30 10.73
N SER A 53 -8.06 -12.66 11.11
CA SER A 53 -8.44 -14.03 11.45
C SER A 53 -8.84 -14.89 10.25
N LEU A 54 -8.85 -14.32 9.04
CA LEU A 54 -9.12 -15.02 7.77
C LEU A 54 -7.88 -15.29 6.92
N ALA A 55 -6.69 -15.27 7.52
CA ALA A 55 -5.47 -15.82 6.93
C ALA A 55 -5.12 -17.15 7.63
N ALA A 56 -5.92 -18.20 7.36
CA ALA A 56 -5.65 -19.58 7.73
C ALA A 56 -5.25 -20.38 6.49
#